data_AF-A4S017-F1
#
_entry.id   AF-A4S017-F1
#
_cell.length_a   1.000
_cell.length_b   1.000
_cell.length_c   1.000
_cell.angle_alpha   90.00
_cell.angle_beta   90.00
_cell.angle_gamma   90.00
#
_symmetry.space_group_name_H-M   'P 1'
#
loop_
_entity.id
_entity.type
_entity.pdbx_description
1 polymer ?
#
loop_
_entity_poly.entity_id
_entity_poly.type
_entity_poly.pdbx_seq_one_letter_code
_entity_poly.pdbx_strand_id
1 'polypeptide(L)'
;MRATAIARARATATARATATRARRARRTTTRAGVEEETNFAPIDATASDAPGGVADGRFGPEAALLVGFTESEVARWRETLDEIGADFVRATACEEATLDAPLGRALERLPREDASAAKLALGVPRMMFLSGMSSAEVMEIVDVYDELEWEPCVFACAVPKNYETNVRALLAEIMDDHERLTGEARCNL
;
A
#
# COMPACT_ATOMS: atom_id res chain seq x y z
N MET A 1 46.31 14.18 22.96
CA MET A 1 46.23 15.17 24.06
C MET A 1 45.24 16.25 23.68
N ARG A 2 44.36 16.60 24.63
CA ARG A 2 43.43 17.75 24.70
C ARG A 2 42.05 17.62 24.03
N ALA A 3 41.09 17.45 24.95
CA ALA A 3 39.66 17.59 24.83
C ALA A 3 39.20 19.00 24.46
N THR A 4 38.01 19.10 23.87
CA THR A 4 37.00 20.10 24.28
C THR A 4 35.61 19.52 24.09
N ALA A 5 34.89 19.35 25.20
CA ALA A 5 33.44 19.16 25.23
C ALA A 5 32.77 20.54 25.32
N ILE A 6 31.67 20.76 24.59
CA ILE A 6 30.66 21.78 24.94
C ILE A 6 29.28 21.18 24.73
N ALA A 7 28.44 21.39 25.74
CA ALA A 7 27.13 20.80 25.95
C ALA A 7 26.00 21.82 25.74
N ARG A 8 24.77 21.28 25.68
CA ARG A 8 23.43 21.90 25.90
C ARG A 8 22.90 22.77 24.74
N ALA A 9 21.59 22.82 24.45
CA ALA A 9 20.43 22.70 25.32
C ALA A 9 19.16 22.16 24.63
N ARG A 10 18.24 21.62 25.44
CA ARG A 10 16.84 21.33 25.14
C ARG A 10 16.03 22.61 24.90
N ALA A 11 15.01 22.54 24.05
CA ALA A 11 13.80 23.33 24.19
C ALA A 11 12.57 22.55 23.65
N THR A 12 11.73 22.09 24.56
CA THR A 12 10.32 21.74 24.36
C THR A 12 9.51 23.01 24.21
N ALA A 13 8.60 23.08 23.23
CA ALA A 13 7.56 24.10 23.17
C ALA A 13 6.23 23.51 22.68
N THR A 14 5.31 23.41 23.63
CA THR A 14 3.88 23.13 23.50
C THR A 14 3.16 24.33 22.88
N ALA A 15 2.23 24.12 21.95
CA ALA A 15 1.14 25.08 21.72
C ALA A 15 -0.09 24.41 21.08
N ARG A 16 -1.08 24.10 21.93
CA ARG A 16 -2.49 23.90 21.55
C ARG A 16 -3.04 25.24 21.05
N ALA A 17 -3.69 25.25 19.89
CA ALA A 17 -4.53 26.35 19.45
C ALA A 17 -5.97 25.84 19.20
N THR A 18 -6.83 26.09 20.19
CA THR A 18 -8.28 26.06 20.09
C THR A 18 -8.77 27.19 19.18
N ALA A 19 -9.50 26.86 18.12
CA ALA A 19 -10.22 27.82 17.29
C ALA A 19 -11.73 27.57 17.38
N THR A 20 -12.38 28.33 18.25
CA THR A 20 -13.84 28.50 18.34
C THR A 20 -14.29 29.42 17.21
N ARG A 21 -15.18 28.98 16.30
CA ARG A 21 -15.92 29.93 15.44
C ARG A 21 -17.31 29.44 15.02
N ALA A 22 -18.29 30.18 15.57
CA ALA A 22 -19.55 30.61 14.96
C ALA A 22 -20.57 29.57 14.46
N ARG A 23 -21.48 29.27 15.39
CA ARG A 23 -22.86 28.82 15.19
C ARG A 23 -23.62 29.76 14.22
N ARG A 24 -24.05 29.24 13.06
CA ARG A 24 -25.11 29.86 12.24
C ARG A 24 -26.20 28.84 11.94
N ALA A 25 -27.30 28.94 12.68
CA ALA A 25 -28.51 28.16 12.46
C ALA A 25 -29.14 28.54 11.10
N ARG A 26 -29.24 27.58 10.18
CA ARG A 26 -30.17 27.63 9.06
C ARG A 26 -31.35 26.73 9.37
N ARG A 27 -32.46 27.36 9.71
CA ARG A 27 -33.81 26.77 9.68
C ARG A 27 -34.16 26.49 8.22
N THR A 28 -34.31 25.22 7.86
CA THR A 28 -35.05 24.80 6.67
C THR A 28 -36.11 23.81 7.10
N THR A 29 -37.31 24.38 7.16
CA THR A 29 -38.65 23.78 7.11
C THR A 29 -38.71 22.30 6.76
N THR A 30 -39.19 21.51 7.72
CA THR A 30 -39.74 20.17 7.56
C THR A 30 -40.89 20.20 6.54
N ARG A 31 -40.75 19.44 5.45
CA ARG A 31 -41.90 18.92 4.69
C ARG A 31 -41.83 17.41 4.73
N ALA A 32 -42.92 16.83 5.20
CA ALA A 32 -43.15 15.40 5.32
C ALA A 32 -43.15 14.72 3.96
N GLY A 33 -42.62 13.49 3.91
CA GLY A 33 -42.85 12.56 2.81
C GLY A 33 -41.71 11.58 2.57
N VAL A 34 -42.02 10.30 2.79
CA VAL A 34 -41.34 9.08 2.33
C VAL A 34 -40.15 8.62 3.16
N GLU A 35 -40.43 7.58 3.95
CA GLU A 35 -39.44 6.66 4.53
C GLU A 35 -38.72 5.96 3.37
N GLU A 36 -37.42 6.23 3.22
CA GLU A 36 -36.54 5.39 2.42
C GLU A 36 -35.45 4.90 3.37
N GLU A 37 -35.53 3.62 3.72
CA GLU A 37 -34.49 2.85 4.40
C GLU A 37 -33.20 2.91 3.58
N THR A 38 -32.46 4.00 3.75
CA THR A 38 -31.04 4.03 3.41
C THR A 38 -30.30 3.59 4.66
N ASN A 39 -30.24 2.28 4.85
CA ASN A 39 -29.36 1.61 5.82
C ASN A 39 -27.87 1.74 5.42
N PHE A 40 -27.49 2.89 4.87
CA PHE A 40 -26.10 3.25 4.61
C PHE A 40 -25.69 4.19 5.73
N ALA A 41 -25.19 3.59 6.81
CA ALA A 41 -24.49 4.35 7.82
C ALA A 41 -23.33 5.11 7.14
N PRO A 42 -23.09 6.38 7.52
CA PRO A 42 -21.92 7.11 7.02
C PRO A 42 -20.66 6.31 7.36
N ILE A 43 -19.77 6.16 6.37
CA ILE A 43 -18.47 5.48 6.56
C ILE A 43 -17.66 6.32 7.54
N ASP A 44 -17.55 5.82 8.77
CA ASP A 44 -16.61 6.34 9.74
C ASP A 44 -15.22 5.78 9.41
N ALA A 45 -14.37 6.61 8.81
CA ALA A 45 -12.99 6.26 8.49
C ALA A 45 -12.12 5.95 9.72
N THR A 46 -12.67 6.08 10.93
CA THR A 46 -12.03 5.70 12.21
C THR A 46 -12.64 4.44 12.84
N ALA A 47 -13.65 3.83 12.22
CA ALA A 47 -14.26 2.61 12.73
C ALA A 47 -13.31 1.40 12.57
N SER A 48 -12.94 0.81 13.70
CA SER A 48 -12.06 -0.37 13.79
C SER A 48 -12.73 -1.68 13.34
N ASP A 49 -14.03 -1.65 12.98
CA ASP A 49 -14.87 -2.82 12.67
C ASP A 49 -15.25 -2.94 11.17
N ALA A 50 -14.35 -2.53 10.27
CA ALA A 50 -14.45 -2.99 8.88
C ALA A 50 -14.32 -4.54 8.87
N PRO A 51 -15.01 -5.27 7.99
CA PRO A 51 -15.06 -6.75 7.98
C PRO A 51 -13.70 -7.45 7.66
N GLY A 52 -12.59 -6.71 7.74
CA GLY A 52 -11.21 -7.19 7.64
C GLY A 52 -10.44 -7.21 8.97
N GLY A 53 -11.03 -6.77 10.09
CA GLY A 53 -10.56 -7.06 11.46
C GLY A 53 -9.04 -7.00 11.66
N VAL A 54 -8.44 -5.84 11.49
CA VAL A 54 -7.03 -5.59 11.81
C VAL A 54 -6.90 -4.26 12.53
N ALA A 55 -6.17 -4.23 13.65
CA ALA A 55 -5.89 -3.00 14.38
C ALA A 55 -5.21 -2.01 13.43
N ASP A 56 -5.76 -0.78 13.35
CA ASP A 56 -5.39 0.28 12.40
C ASP A 56 -5.53 -0.07 10.90
N GLY A 57 -6.22 -1.16 10.54
CA GLY A 57 -6.39 -1.54 9.12
C GLY A 57 -5.19 -2.28 8.51
N ARG A 58 -4.12 -2.55 9.27
CA ARG A 58 -2.84 -3.08 8.75
C ARG A 58 -2.74 -4.61 8.84
N PHE A 59 -2.30 -5.27 7.77
CA PHE A 59 -2.08 -6.72 7.75
C PHE A 59 -0.76 -7.12 7.09
N GLY A 60 -0.01 -8.02 7.75
CA GLY A 60 1.28 -8.53 7.29
C GLY A 60 2.46 -7.57 7.54
N PRO A 61 3.66 -7.91 7.06
CA PRO A 61 4.86 -7.07 7.22
C PRO A 61 4.80 -5.83 6.33
N GLU A 62 5.45 -4.73 6.73
CA GLU A 62 5.63 -3.52 5.92
C GLU A 62 6.54 -3.81 4.72
N ALA A 63 5.92 -4.25 3.61
CA ALA A 63 6.64 -4.78 2.46
C ALA A 63 5.85 -4.60 1.17
N ALA A 64 6.60 -4.47 0.07
CA ALA A 64 6.09 -4.51 -1.28
C ALA A 64 6.81 -5.61 -2.08
N LEU A 65 6.06 -6.55 -2.65
CA LEU A 65 6.58 -7.53 -3.60
C LEU A 65 6.28 -7.06 -5.02
N LEU A 66 7.34 -6.81 -5.79
CA LEU A 66 7.30 -6.22 -7.13
C LEU A 66 7.44 -7.33 -8.18
N VAL A 67 6.34 -7.76 -8.77
CA VAL A 67 6.30 -8.78 -9.84
C VAL A 67 6.42 -8.13 -11.21
N GLY A 68 7.26 -8.66 -12.10
CA GLY A 68 7.45 -8.11 -13.45
C GLY A 68 8.43 -6.94 -13.54
N PHE A 69 9.06 -6.56 -12.42
CA PHE A 69 10.01 -5.44 -12.36
C PHE A 69 11.45 -5.92 -12.49
N THR A 70 12.29 -5.13 -13.16
CA THR A 70 13.74 -5.33 -13.22
C THR A 70 14.43 -4.90 -11.92
N GLU A 71 15.66 -5.38 -11.68
CA GLU A 71 16.45 -4.96 -10.52
C GLU A 71 16.66 -3.44 -10.45
N SER A 72 16.91 -2.81 -11.61
CA SER A 72 17.10 -1.36 -11.71
C SER A 72 15.83 -0.58 -11.36
N GLU A 73 14.67 -1.07 -11.77
CA GLU A 73 13.39 -0.46 -11.39
C GLU A 73 13.10 -0.63 -9.91
N VAL A 74 13.36 -1.81 -9.33
CA VAL A 74 13.20 -2.00 -7.89
C VAL A 74 14.17 -1.12 -7.08
N ALA A 75 15.41 -0.95 -7.56
CA ALA A 75 16.37 -0.04 -6.94
C ALA A 75 15.87 1.41 -6.98
N ARG A 76 15.41 1.87 -8.15
CA ARG A 76 14.84 3.22 -8.31
C ARG A 76 13.58 3.39 -7.47
N TRP A 77 12.73 2.37 -7.37
CA TRP A 77 11.52 2.41 -6.57
C TRP A 77 11.85 2.57 -5.07
N ARG A 78 12.90 1.89 -4.58
CA ARG A 78 13.38 2.09 -3.20
C ARG A 78 13.86 3.52 -2.97
N GLU A 79 14.61 4.10 -3.92
CA GLU A 79 15.01 5.51 -3.84
C GLU A 79 13.79 6.45 -3.78
N THR A 80 12.77 6.20 -4.60
CA THR A 80 11.52 6.96 -4.57
C THR A 80 10.79 6.83 -3.23
N LEU A 81 10.72 5.61 -2.66
CA LEU A 81 10.14 5.40 -1.34
C LEU A 81 10.92 6.18 -0.26
N ASP A 82 12.25 6.20 -0.31
CA ASP A 82 13.09 6.96 0.61
C ASP A 82 12.83 8.48 0.48
N GLU A 83 12.67 8.99 -0.74
CA GLU A 83 12.42 10.42 -1.02
C GLU A 83 11.09 10.91 -0.42
N ILE A 84 10.04 10.07 -0.44
CA ILE A 84 8.72 10.41 0.12
C ILE A 84 8.60 10.06 1.62
N GLY A 85 9.65 9.51 2.24
CA GLY A 85 9.61 9.08 3.66
C GLY A 85 8.84 7.78 3.91
N ALA A 86 8.74 6.94 2.89
CA ALA A 86 8.18 5.59 2.93
C ALA A 86 9.27 4.50 3.01
N ASP A 87 10.45 4.82 3.56
CA ASP A 87 11.60 3.93 3.73
C ASP A 87 11.32 2.75 4.69
N PHE A 88 10.23 2.83 5.45
CA PHE A 88 9.72 1.70 6.24
C PHE A 88 9.17 0.56 5.37
N VAL A 89 8.78 0.84 4.12
CA VAL A 89 8.25 -0.17 3.19
C VAL A 89 9.40 -0.88 2.48
N ARG A 90 9.59 -2.15 2.83
CA ARG A 90 10.61 -2.95 2.16
C ARG A 90 10.13 -3.44 0.79
N ALA A 91 10.58 -2.77 -0.27
CA ALA A 91 10.34 -3.22 -1.65
C ALA A 91 11.30 -4.33 -2.08
N THR A 92 10.84 -5.40 -2.73
CA THR A 92 11.71 -6.42 -3.35
C THR A 92 11.13 -6.98 -4.65
N ALA A 93 12.01 -7.22 -5.62
CA ALA A 93 11.68 -7.90 -6.87
C ALA A 93 11.21 -9.34 -6.62
N CYS A 94 10.20 -9.76 -7.37
CA CYS A 94 9.73 -11.14 -7.33
C CYS A 94 10.66 -12.05 -8.14
N GLU A 95 11.17 -13.10 -7.50
CA GLU A 95 11.91 -14.18 -8.17
C GLU A 95 10.93 -15.19 -8.81
N GLU A 96 11.31 -15.85 -9.91
CA GLU A 96 10.47 -16.89 -10.54
C GLU A 96 10.08 -17.99 -9.56
N ALA A 97 11.01 -18.40 -8.68
CA ALA A 97 10.75 -19.42 -7.66
C ALA A 97 9.75 -18.97 -6.58
N THR A 98 9.57 -17.65 -6.41
CA THR A 98 8.64 -17.07 -5.44
C THR A 98 7.20 -17.11 -5.96
N LEU A 99 6.99 -17.20 -7.27
CA LEU A 99 5.66 -17.28 -7.87
C LEU A 99 4.85 -18.49 -7.36
N ASP A 100 5.52 -19.60 -7.06
CA ASP A 100 4.89 -20.84 -6.61
C ASP A 100 4.82 -20.95 -5.07
N ALA A 101 5.16 -19.88 -4.35
CA ALA A 101 5.03 -19.78 -2.90
C ALA A 101 3.78 -18.99 -2.48
N PRO A 102 3.23 -19.23 -1.27
CA PRO A 102 2.20 -18.37 -0.70
C PRO A 102 2.65 -16.91 -0.60
N LEU A 103 1.73 -15.98 -0.82
CA LEU A 103 2.00 -14.54 -0.79
C LEU A 103 2.65 -14.11 0.52
N GLY A 104 2.15 -14.59 1.66
CA GLY A 104 2.70 -14.26 2.97
C GLY A 104 4.16 -14.65 3.13
N ARG A 105 4.50 -15.87 2.70
CA ARG A 105 5.88 -16.34 2.68
C ARG A 105 6.77 -15.47 1.78
N ALA A 106 6.25 -14.98 0.66
CA ALA A 106 6.99 -14.11 -0.24
C ALA A 106 7.28 -12.74 0.41
N LEU A 107 6.30 -12.17 1.11
CA LEU A 107 6.41 -10.88 1.79
C LEU A 107 7.32 -10.92 3.03
N GLU A 108 7.34 -12.05 3.74
CA GLU A 108 8.15 -12.25 4.96
C GLU A 108 9.64 -12.47 4.70
N ARG A 109 10.03 -12.97 3.52
CA ARG A 109 11.36 -13.56 3.25
C ARG A 109 12.49 -12.61 2.88
N LEU A 110 12.46 -11.37 3.35
CA LEU A 110 13.32 -10.31 2.79
C LEU A 110 14.26 -9.69 3.84
N PRO A 111 15.55 -9.44 3.51
CA PRO A 111 16.28 -9.76 2.28
C PRO A 111 17.10 -11.05 2.37
N ARG A 112 17.22 -11.81 1.27
CA ARG A 112 18.28 -12.81 1.11
C ARG A 112 19.61 -12.10 0.83
N GLU A 113 20.66 -12.43 1.58
CA GLU A 113 22.02 -11.91 1.35
C GLU A 113 22.62 -12.32 -0.02
N ASP A 114 22.03 -13.33 -0.68
CA ASP A 114 22.52 -13.90 -1.94
C ASP A 114 21.62 -13.59 -3.16
N ALA A 115 20.79 -12.53 -3.09
CA ALA A 115 19.79 -12.21 -4.12
C ALA A 115 20.38 -11.94 -5.53
N SER A 116 21.68 -11.68 -5.64
CA SER A 116 22.38 -11.32 -6.89
C SER A 116 22.37 -12.39 -8.00
N ALA A 117 21.86 -13.61 -7.74
CA ALA A 117 21.82 -14.68 -8.73
C ALA A 117 20.41 -15.26 -8.97
N ALA A 118 19.37 -14.72 -8.32
CA ALA A 118 18.03 -15.23 -8.47
C ALA A 118 17.39 -14.74 -9.78
N LYS A 119 16.75 -15.65 -10.52
CA LYS A 119 16.05 -15.30 -11.75
C LYS A 119 14.76 -14.57 -11.41
N LEU A 120 14.64 -13.32 -11.87
CA LEU A 120 13.44 -12.51 -11.67
C LEU A 120 12.26 -13.01 -12.50
N ALA A 121 11.06 -12.88 -11.94
CA ALA A 121 9.78 -13.14 -12.60
C ALA A 121 9.46 -12.02 -13.61
N LEU A 122 10.18 -12.02 -14.74
CA LEU A 122 9.98 -11.11 -15.86
C LEU A 122 9.06 -11.74 -16.92
N GLY A 123 8.53 -10.93 -17.84
CA GLY A 123 7.63 -11.41 -18.91
C GLY A 123 6.23 -11.82 -18.42
N VAL A 124 5.88 -11.42 -17.19
CA VAL A 124 4.55 -11.52 -16.60
C VAL A 124 4.00 -10.09 -16.38
N PRO A 125 2.67 -9.90 -16.28
CA PRO A 125 2.10 -8.59 -15.99
C PRO A 125 2.68 -7.97 -14.71
N ARG A 126 2.88 -6.63 -14.72
CA ARG A 126 3.38 -5.91 -13.56
C ARG A 126 2.35 -5.86 -12.46
N MET A 127 2.74 -6.29 -11.28
CA MET A 127 1.90 -6.24 -10.10
C MET A 127 2.72 -5.93 -8.85
N MET A 128 2.18 -5.08 -7.99
CA MET A 128 2.75 -4.78 -6.69
C MET A 128 1.81 -5.28 -5.59
N PHE A 129 2.28 -6.27 -4.83
CA PHE A 129 1.60 -6.71 -3.62
C PHE A 129 2.08 -5.88 -2.43
N LEU A 130 1.15 -5.17 -1.81
CA LEU A 130 1.37 -4.20 -0.74
C LEU A 130 0.92 -4.78 0.61
N SER A 131 1.76 -4.73 1.64
CA SER A 131 1.47 -5.31 2.96
C SER A 131 1.92 -4.41 4.10
N GLY A 132 1.25 -4.52 5.26
CA GLY A 132 1.61 -3.79 6.48
C GLY A 132 1.27 -2.30 6.47
N MET A 133 0.58 -1.82 5.43
CA MET A 133 0.26 -0.40 5.23
C MET A 133 -1.22 -0.13 5.46
N SER A 134 -1.52 1.09 5.87
CA SER A 134 -2.87 1.64 5.91
C SER A 134 -3.35 1.99 4.49
N SER A 135 -4.66 2.11 4.30
CA SER A 135 -5.23 2.50 3.01
C SER A 135 -4.72 3.86 2.52
N ALA A 136 -4.41 4.80 3.43
CA ALA A 136 -3.88 6.12 3.06
C ALA A 136 -2.46 6.01 2.47
N GLU A 137 -1.58 5.26 3.12
CA GLU A 137 -0.21 5.01 2.61
C GLU A 137 -0.24 4.25 1.28
N VAL A 138 -1.15 3.28 1.13
CA VAL A 138 -1.35 2.57 -0.14
C VAL A 138 -1.73 3.52 -1.27
N MET A 139 -2.68 4.44 -1.04
CA MET A 139 -3.09 5.41 -2.07
C MET A 139 -1.95 6.37 -2.42
N GLU A 140 -1.19 6.84 -1.43
CA GLU A 140 -0.02 7.71 -1.66
C GLU A 140 1.05 7.00 -2.51
N ILE A 141 1.32 5.72 -2.22
CA ILE A 141 2.22 4.89 -3.04
C ILE A 141 1.73 4.74 -4.48
N VAL A 142 0.43 4.52 -4.68
CA VAL A 142 -0.16 4.40 -6.02
C VAL A 142 -0.01 5.72 -6.78
N ASP A 143 -0.35 6.84 -6.16
CA ASP A 143 -0.25 8.18 -6.76
C ASP A 143 1.21 8.47 -7.17
N VAL A 144 2.19 8.17 -6.30
CA VAL A 144 3.62 8.34 -6.59
C VAL A 144 4.07 7.45 -7.75
N TYR A 145 3.58 6.20 -7.83
CA TYR A 145 3.93 5.32 -8.95
C TYR A 145 3.39 5.86 -10.29
N ASP A 146 2.16 6.35 -10.30
CA ASP A 146 1.52 6.91 -11.51
C ASP A 146 2.26 8.14 -12.04
N GLU A 147 2.99 8.87 -11.18
CA GLU A 147 3.85 10.00 -11.57
C GLU A 147 5.17 9.56 -12.25
N LEU A 148 5.61 8.31 -12.08
CA LEU A 148 6.91 7.84 -12.59
C LEU A 148 6.95 7.57 -14.10
N GLU A 149 5.83 7.68 -14.81
CA GLU A 149 5.68 7.36 -16.24
C GLU A 149 6.22 5.95 -16.60
N TRP A 150 6.17 5.00 -15.67
CA TRP A 150 6.55 3.61 -15.89
C TRP A 150 5.45 2.83 -16.61
N GLU A 151 5.76 1.59 -17.04
CA GLU A 151 4.69 0.73 -17.55
C GLU A 151 3.62 0.52 -16.46
N PRO A 152 2.33 0.40 -16.85
CA PRO A 152 1.23 0.25 -15.91
C PRO A 152 1.44 -0.92 -14.94
N CYS A 153 1.04 -0.74 -13.69
CA CYS A 153 1.13 -1.74 -12.65
C CYS A 153 -0.23 -1.96 -12.00
N VAL A 154 -0.59 -3.22 -11.77
CA VAL A 154 -1.77 -3.56 -10.95
C VAL A 154 -1.36 -3.60 -9.48
N PHE A 155 -2.15 -2.98 -8.61
CA PHE A 155 -1.87 -2.96 -7.17
C PHE A 155 -2.82 -3.90 -6.43
N ALA A 156 -2.28 -4.64 -5.46
CA ALA A 156 -3.06 -5.56 -4.64
C ALA A 156 -2.58 -5.52 -3.19
N CYS A 157 -3.51 -5.40 -2.24
CA CYS A 157 -3.16 -5.48 -0.83
C CYS A 157 -3.12 -6.93 -0.34
N ALA A 158 -2.12 -7.26 0.48
CA ALA A 158 -2.10 -8.48 1.27
C ALA A 158 -3.18 -8.40 2.35
N VAL A 159 -4.03 -9.43 2.40
CA VAL A 159 -5.13 -9.57 3.36
C VAL A 159 -5.20 -11.03 3.81
N PRO A 160 -5.83 -11.34 4.96
CA PRO A 160 -5.91 -12.72 5.44
C PRO A 160 -6.43 -13.72 4.39
N LYS A 161 -7.33 -13.28 3.51
CA LYS A 161 -7.93 -14.10 2.45
C LYS A 161 -6.91 -14.57 1.40
N ASN A 162 -5.94 -13.74 1.02
CA ASN A 162 -5.00 -14.05 -0.07
C ASN A 162 -3.60 -14.48 0.43
N TYR A 163 -3.32 -14.35 1.73
CA TYR A 163 -1.99 -14.56 2.29
C TYR A 163 -1.44 -15.99 2.08
N GLU A 164 -2.31 -17.00 2.13
CA GLU A 164 -1.95 -18.40 1.93
C GLU A 164 -2.04 -18.85 0.46
N THR A 165 -2.49 -17.97 -0.44
CA THR A 165 -2.61 -18.27 -1.87
C THR A 165 -1.27 -18.06 -2.57
N ASN A 166 -0.93 -18.95 -3.49
CA ASN A 166 0.29 -18.83 -4.28
C ASN A 166 0.28 -17.56 -5.15
N VAL A 167 1.41 -16.85 -5.21
CA VAL A 167 1.55 -15.59 -5.96
C VAL A 167 1.13 -15.74 -7.42
N ARG A 168 1.48 -16.86 -8.09
CA ARG A 168 1.06 -17.15 -9.47
C ARG A 168 -0.46 -17.20 -9.64
N ALA A 169 -1.16 -17.81 -8.69
CA ALA A 169 -2.60 -17.92 -8.75
C ALA A 169 -3.26 -16.55 -8.53
N LEU A 170 -2.75 -15.76 -7.59
CA LEU A 170 -3.22 -14.40 -7.34
C LEU A 170 -2.97 -13.48 -8.54
N LEU A 171 -1.81 -13.56 -9.17
CA LEU A 171 -1.53 -12.83 -10.40
C LEU A 171 -2.59 -13.14 -11.47
N ALA A 172 -2.89 -14.41 -11.71
CA ALA A 172 -3.88 -14.79 -12.71
C ALA A 172 -5.31 -14.31 -12.35
N GLU A 173 -5.73 -14.47 -11.09
CA GLU A 173 -7.05 -14.04 -10.60
C GLU A 173 -7.21 -12.52 -10.71
N ILE A 174 -6.26 -11.77 -10.15
CA ILE A 174 -6.34 -10.31 -10.09
C ILE A 174 -6.20 -9.69 -11.49
N MET A 175 -5.38 -10.27 -12.37
CA MET A 175 -5.29 -9.79 -13.75
C MET A 175 -6.58 -10.08 -14.54
N ASP A 176 -7.22 -11.25 -14.38
CA ASP A 176 -8.54 -11.51 -15.01
C ASP A 176 -9.58 -10.49 -14.54
N ASP A 177 -9.62 -10.21 -13.23
CA ASP A 177 -10.51 -9.20 -12.67
C ASP A 177 -10.20 -7.79 -13.20
N HIS A 178 -8.92 -7.42 -13.27
CA HIS A 178 -8.48 -6.12 -13.77
C HIS A 178 -8.89 -5.91 -15.23
N GLU A 179 -8.59 -6.87 -16.11
CA GLU A 179 -8.96 -6.84 -17.54
C GLU A 179 -10.49 -6.70 -17.72
N ARG A 180 -11.29 -7.37 -16.88
CA ARG A 180 -12.75 -7.30 -16.91
C ARG A 180 -13.29 -5.94 -16.46
N LEU A 181 -12.60 -5.27 -15.54
CA LEU A 181 -13.00 -3.96 -15.01
C LEU A 181 -12.53 -2.81 -15.90
N THR A 182 -11.33 -2.89 -16.47
CA THR A 182 -10.75 -1.83 -17.30
C THR A 182 -11.06 -2.00 -18.79
N GLY A 183 -11.44 -3.20 -19.22
CA GLY A 183 -11.67 -3.51 -20.63
C GLY A 183 -10.39 -3.60 -21.46
N GLU A 184 -9.22 -3.54 -20.81
CA GLU A 184 -7.92 -3.73 -21.46
C GLU A 184 -7.74 -5.23 -21.75
N ALA A 185 -7.94 -5.61 -23.01
CA ALA A 185 -7.80 -6.99 -23.44
C ALA A 185 -6.32 -7.40 -23.57
N ARG A 186 -6.03 -8.67 -23.24
CA ARG A 186 -4.73 -9.35 -23.45
C ARG A 186 -4.05 -8.92 -24.75
N CYS A 187 -2.89 -8.26 -24.65
CA CYS A 187 -1.88 -8.36 -25.69
C CYS A 187 -1.34 -9.79 -25.65
N ASN A 188 -1.85 -10.66 -26.53
CA ASN A 188 -1.31 -12.01 -26.69
C ASN A 188 0.19 -11.94 -27.02
N LEU A 189 1.01 -12.59 -26.18
CA LEU A 189 2.38 -13.00 -26.51
C LEU A 189 2.36 -14.11 -27.57
#